data_AF-A0A7X1PG68-F1
#
_entry.id   AF-A0A7X1PG68-F1
#
_cell.length_a   1.000
_cell.length_b   1.000
_cell.length_c   1.000
_cell.angle_alpha   90.00
_cell.angle_beta   90.00
_cell.angle_gamma   90.00
#
_symmetry.space_group_name_H-M   'P 1'
#
loop_
_entity.id
_entity.type
_entity.pdbx_description
1 polymer ?
#
loop_
_entity_poly.entity_id
_entity_poly.type
_entity_poly.pdbx_seq_one_letter_code
_entity_poly.pdbx_strand_id
1 'polypeptide(L)'
;MDTTLIISLIGIGIAIAIAVSLWIGSNKKRTAHLKDRYGDEYERTVTESDRRGEAEKELMAREERVKRLHIKELTDEQRDRFGDEWRLVQVRFVDDPGATIKDADTLVQKVMDARGYPITDFDQQAADISVDHPEVVSNYRAAHTIALEHERDGAGTESLRQAVIHYRALFSELLGRSAVAR
;
A
#
# COMPACT_ATOMS: atom_id res chain seq x y z
N MET A 1 -24.35 -54.23 13.07
CA MET A 1 -23.89 -52.89 12.66
C MET A 1 -24.67 -52.55 11.42
N ASP A 2 -25.58 -51.59 11.53
CA ASP A 2 -26.63 -51.40 10.53
C ASP A 2 -26.04 -50.79 9.25
N THR A 3 -26.33 -51.40 8.11
CA THR A 3 -25.81 -50.96 6.80
C THR A 3 -26.12 -49.49 6.52
N THR A 4 -27.26 -49.00 7.01
CA THR A 4 -27.67 -47.59 6.97
C THR A 4 -26.73 -46.66 7.76
N LEU A 5 -26.22 -47.12 8.90
CA LEU A 5 -25.26 -46.39 9.73
C LEU A 5 -23.90 -46.30 9.03
N ILE A 6 -23.46 -47.40 8.39
CA ILE A 6 -22.21 -47.43 7.60
C ILE A 6 -22.31 -46.47 6.41
N ILE A 7 -23.41 -46.52 5.64
CA ILE A 7 -23.63 -45.63 4.49
C ILE A 7 -23.65 -44.16 4.92
N SER A 8 -24.30 -43.85 6.04
CA SER A 8 -24.37 -42.48 6.58
C SER A 8 -23.01 -41.93 6.98
N LEU A 9 -22.18 -42.75 7.64
CA LEU A 9 -20.81 -42.35 8.02
C LEU A 9 -19.92 -42.09 6.80
N ILE A 10 -20.03 -42.93 5.76
CA ILE A 10 -19.30 -42.73 4.50
C ILE A 10 -19.74 -41.43 3.82
N GLY A 11 -21.05 -41.17 3.77
CA GLY A 11 -21.59 -39.93 3.20
C GLY A 11 -21.08 -38.67 3.92
N ILE A 12 -21.07 -38.68 5.26
CA ILE A 12 -20.53 -37.58 6.07
C ILE A 12 -19.03 -37.40 5.83
N GLY A 13 -18.27 -38.50 5.78
CA GLY A 13 -16.82 -38.45 5.50
C GLY A 13 -16.53 -37.81 4.15
N ILE A 14 -17.28 -38.18 3.10
CA ILE A 14 -17.14 -37.59 1.77
C ILE A 14 -17.51 -36.10 1.79
N ALA A 15 -18.61 -35.72 2.45
CA ALA A 15 -19.02 -34.32 2.56
C ALA A 15 -17.97 -33.45 3.25
N ILE A 16 -17.37 -33.92 4.35
CA ILE A 16 -16.29 -33.24 5.06
C ILE A 16 -15.05 -33.12 4.16
N ALA A 17 -14.67 -34.20 3.48
CA ALA A 17 -13.51 -34.19 2.58
C ALA A 17 -13.68 -33.18 1.43
N ILE A 18 -14.88 -33.08 0.86
CA ILE A 18 -15.21 -32.09 -0.17
C ILE A 18 -15.11 -30.67 0.40
N ALA A 19 -15.71 -30.42 1.57
CA ALA A 19 -15.67 -29.09 2.22
C ALA A 19 -14.23 -28.64 2.52
N VAL A 20 -13.40 -29.54 3.06
CA VAL A 20 -11.98 -29.28 3.32
C VAL A 20 -11.22 -29.00 2.03
N SER A 21 -11.47 -29.79 0.97
CA SER A 21 -10.82 -29.61 -0.33
C SER A 21 -11.15 -28.25 -0.95
N LEU A 22 -12.42 -27.84 -0.90
CA LEU A 22 -12.88 -26.52 -1.37
C LEU A 22 -12.25 -25.39 -0.55
N TRP A 23 -12.20 -25.54 0.79
CA TRP A 23 -11.59 -24.56 1.69
C TRP A 23 -10.09 -24.37 1.40
N ILE A 24 -9.32 -25.45 1.25
CA ILE A 24 -7.90 -25.40 0.89
C ILE A 24 -7.69 -24.71 -0.47
N GLY A 25 -8.50 -25.07 -1.46
CA GLY A 25 -8.42 -24.48 -2.80
C GLY A 25 -8.70 -22.97 -2.80
N SER A 26 -9.74 -22.53 -2.09
CA SER A 26 -10.08 -21.12 -1.93
C SER A 26 -8.97 -20.34 -1.21
N ASN A 27 -8.39 -20.93 -0.15
CA ASN A 27 -7.35 -20.28 0.63
C ASN A 27 -6.07 -20.09 -0.20
N LYS A 28 -5.68 -21.09 -1.00
CA LYS A 28 -4.53 -20.98 -1.91
C LYS A 28 -4.70 -19.87 -2.94
N LYS A 29 -5.88 -19.78 -3.57
CA LYS A 29 -6.18 -18.71 -4.55
C LYS A 29 -6.11 -17.32 -3.91
N ARG A 30 -6.68 -17.18 -2.71
CA ARG A 30 -6.67 -15.93 -1.95
C ARG A 30 -5.25 -15.48 -1.61
N THR A 31 -4.42 -16.37 -1.05
CA THR A 31 -3.02 -16.04 -0.80
C THR A 31 -2.31 -15.65 -2.09
N ALA A 32 -2.48 -16.44 -3.17
CA ALA A 32 -1.80 -16.18 -4.43
C ALA A 32 -2.14 -14.78 -4.97
N HIS A 33 -3.43 -14.42 -4.94
CA HIS A 33 -3.91 -13.08 -5.27
C HIS A 33 -3.26 -11.99 -4.42
N LEU A 34 -3.19 -12.17 -3.09
CA LEU A 34 -2.59 -11.17 -2.21
C LEU A 34 -1.08 -11.04 -2.43
N LYS A 35 -0.36 -12.14 -2.65
CA LYS A 35 1.08 -12.11 -2.99
C LYS A 35 1.33 -11.43 -4.33
N ASP A 36 0.51 -11.73 -5.32
CA ASP A 36 0.59 -11.16 -6.67
C ASP A 36 0.34 -9.65 -6.64
N ARG A 37 -0.71 -9.22 -5.94
CA ARG A 37 -1.05 -7.80 -5.83
C ARG A 37 -0.06 -7.01 -4.97
N TYR A 38 0.28 -7.49 -3.78
CA TYR A 38 1.04 -6.68 -2.82
C TYR A 38 2.56 -6.89 -2.89
N GLY A 39 3.04 -7.99 -3.49
CA GLY A 39 4.48 -8.28 -3.58
C GLY A 39 5.18 -8.21 -2.22
N ASP A 40 6.18 -7.35 -2.09
CA ASP A 40 6.95 -7.17 -0.85
C ASP A 40 6.09 -6.66 0.32
N GLU A 41 5.01 -5.91 0.05
CA GLU A 41 4.08 -5.45 1.08
C GLU A 41 3.31 -6.62 1.72
N TYR A 42 3.08 -7.71 0.97
CA TYR A 42 2.52 -8.93 1.55
C TYR A 42 3.47 -9.51 2.59
N GLU A 43 4.75 -9.66 2.25
CA GLU A 43 5.75 -10.26 3.15
C GLU A 43 6.01 -9.36 4.36
N ARG A 44 6.01 -8.04 4.18
CA ARG A 44 6.06 -7.07 5.29
C ARG A 44 4.88 -7.24 6.24
N THR A 45 3.65 -7.22 5.71
CA THR A 45 2.43 -7.31 6.54
C THR A 45 2.35 -8.65 7.28
N VAL A 46 2.82 -9.74 6.65
CA VAL A 46 2.94 -11.06 7.31
C VAL A 46 3.99 -11.04 8.42
N THR A 47 5.12 -10.36 8.22
CA THR A 47 6.21 -10.25 9.21
C THR A 47 5.80 -9.43 10.43
N GLU A 48 4.97 -8.40 10.24
CA GLU A 48 4.46 -7.55 11.31
C GLU A 48 3.25 -8.14 12.07
N SER A 49 2.62 -9.17 11.51
CA SER A 49 1.44 -9.82 12.12
C SER A 49 1.82 -11.08 12.91
N ASP A 50 1.12 -11.34 14.01
CA ASP A 50 1.28 -12.57 14.81
C ASP A 50 0.99 -13.84 14.00
N ARG A 51 0.00 -13.75 13.09
CA ARG A 51 -0.42 -14.87 12.23
C ARG A 51 -0.62 -14.40 10.81
N ARG A 52 -0.14 -15.19 9.85
CA ARG A 52 -0.39 -14.98 8.42
C ARG A 52 -1.88 -14.79 8.08
N GLY A 53 -2.79 -15.50 8.76
CA GLY A 53 -4.22 -15.34 8.52
C GLY A 53 -4.77 -13.96 8.92
N GLU A 54 -4.16 -13.31 9.91
CA GLU A 54 -4.51 -11.95 10.34
C GLU A 54 -3.99 -10.93 9.33
N ALA A 55 -2.73 -11.08 8.87
CA ALA A 55 -2.15 -10.29 7.79
C ALA A 55 -3.01 -10.35 6.51
N GLU A 56 -3.35 -11.55 6.04
CA GLU A 56 -4.19 -11.73 4.85
C GLU A 56 -5.57 -11.09 5.03
N LYS A 57 -6.15 -11.14 6.23
CA LYS A 57 -7.43 -10.49 6.54
C LYS A 57 -7.33 -8.97 6.48
N GLU A 58 -6.24 -8.41 6.99
CA GLU A 58 -5.97 -6.98 6.92
C GLU A 58 -5.79 -6.51 5.47
N LEU A 59 -4.98 -7.21 4.66
CA LEU A 59 -4.78 -6.88 3.25
C LEU A 59 -6.10 -6.93 2.46
N MET A 60 -6.97 -7.90 2.73
CA MET A 60 -8.32 -7.90 2.14
C MET A 60 -9.17 -6.70 2.61
N ALA A 61 -9.07 -6.32 3.89
CA ALA A 61 -9.80 -5.16 4.40
C ALA A 61 -9.34 -3.86 3.73
N ARG A 62 -8.04 -3.72 3.43
CA ARG A 62 -7.49 -2.61 2.62
C ARG A 62 -8.12 -2.58 1.23
N GLU A 63 -8.15 -3.71 0.51
CA GLU A 63 -8.79 -3.79 -0.81
C GLU A 63 -10.26 -3.38 -0.76
N GLU A 64 -11.01 -3.88 0.23
CA GLU A 64 -12.42 -3.53 0.38
C GLU A 64 -12.64 -2.05 0.69
N ARG A 65 -11.75 -1.41 1.46
CA ARG A 65 -11.80 0.04 1.68
C ARG A 65 -11.55 0.79 0.37
N VAL A 66 -10.47 0.46 -0.32
CA VAL A 66 -10.05 1.12 -1.57
C VAL A 66 -11.09 0.96 -2.67
N LYS A 67 -11.74 -0.21 -2.79
CA LYS A 67 -12.87 -0.42 -3.72
C LYS A 67 -14.05 0.55 -3.51
N ARG A 68 -14.23 1.09 -2.30
CA ARG A 68 -15.27 2.07 -1.99
C ARG A 68 -14.83 3.51 -2.21
N LEU A 69 -13.54 3.74 -2.46
CA LEU A 69 -13.01 5.06 -2.77
C LEU A 69 -13.28 5.38 -4.24
N HIS A 70 -13.59 6.64 -4.52
CA HIS A 70 -13.76 7.14 -5.88
C HIS A 70 -12.40 7.63 -6.39
N ILE A 71 -11.46 6.70 -6.56
CA ILE A 71 -10.11 7.03 -7.03
C ILE A 71 -10.20 7.40 -8.51
N LYS A 72 -9.64 8.55 -8.86
CA LYS A 72 -9.67 9.12 -10.20
C LYS A 72 -8.28 9.46 -10.69
N GLU A 73 -8.14 9.42 -12.01
CA GLU A 73 -6.99 10.00 -12.69
C GLU A 73 -7.01 11.52 -12.54
N LEU A 74 -5.82 12.10 -12.45
CA LEU A 74 -5.66 13.56 -12.49
C LEU A 74 -5.98 14.09 -13.89
N THR A 75 -6.46 15.33 -13.98
CA THR A 75 -6.50 16.04 -15.27
C THR A 75 -5.08 16.44 -15.70
N ASP A 76 -4.88 16.74 -16.99
CA ASP A 76 -3.60 17.24 -17.49
C ASP A 76 -3.16 18.51 -16.74
N GLU A 77 -4.09 19.45 -16.53
CA GLU A 77 -3.84 20.68 -15.78
C GLU A 77 -3.39 20.39 -14.34
N GLN A 78 -4.01 19.42 -13.67
CA GLN A 78 -3.59 19.01 -12.32
C GLN A 78 -2.19 18.39 -12.34
N ARG A 79 -1.88 17.52 -13.31
CA ARG A 79 -0.54 16.91 -13.47
C ARG A 79 0.55 17.94 -13.70
N ASP A 80 0.28 18.93 -14.54
CA ASP A 80 1.22 20.00 -14.87
C ASP A 80 1.48 20.87 -13.65
N ARG A 81 0.42 21.35 -12.99
CA ARG A 81 0.52 22.15 -11.77
C ARG A 81 1.27 21.43 -10.65
N PHE A 82 0.93 20.17 -10.36
CA PHE A 82 1.66 19.42 -9.34
C PHE A 82 3.12 19.17 -9.76
N GLY A 83 3.37 18.94 -11.05
CA GLY A 83 4.72 18.84 -11.58
C GLY A 83 5.55 20.11 -11.39
N ASP A 84 4.93 21.28 -11.55
CA ASP A 84 5.54 22.58 -11.26
C ASP A 84 5.83 22.74 -9.77
N GLU A 85 4.86 22.43 -8.91
CA GLU A 85 5.03 22.45 -7.45
C GLU A 85 6.19 21.55 -7.00
N TRP A 86 6.28 20.32 -7.54
CA TRP A 86 7.37 19.41 -7.22
C TRP A 86 8.75 19.96 -7.60
N ARG A 87 8.86 20.62 -8.76
CA ARG A 87 10.12 21.25 -9.17
C ARG A 87 10.53 22.36 -8.21
N LEU A 88 9.58 23.14 -7.68
CA LEU A 88 9.87 24.17 -6.68
C LEU A 88 10.38 23.56 -5.37
N VAL A 89 9.77 22.45 -4.92
CA VAL A 89 10.23 21.69 -3.73
C VAL A 89 11.69 21.26 -3.93
N GLN A 90 12.04 20.69 -5.08
CA GLN A 90 13.42 20.25 -5.34
C GLN A 90 14.45 21.39 -5.35
N VAL A 91 14.10 22.56 -5.87
CA VAL A 91 15.02 23.72 -5.90
C VAL A 91 15.33 24.20 -4.48
N ARG A 92 14.32 24.23 -3.60
CA ARG A 92 14.48 24.66 -2.20
C ARG A 92 15.34 23.72 -1.35
N PHE A 93 15.53 22.47 -1.76
CA PHE A 93 16.32 21.50 -1.01
C PHE A 93 17.73 21.98 -0.70
N VAL A 94 18.35 22.75 -1.61
CA VAL A 94 19.72 23.24 -1.43
C VAL A 94 19.81 24.25 -0.29
N ASP A 95 18.79 25.09 -0.15
CA ASP A 95 18.76 26.19 0.82
C ASP A 95 18.18 25.74 2.17
N ASP A 96 17.11 24.94 2.15
CA ASP A 96 16.44 24.42 3.34
C ASP A 96 15.96 22.97 3.15
N PRO A 97 16.85 21.98 3.41
CA PRO A 97 16.52 20.55 3.31
C PRO A 97 15.37 20.12 4.23
N GLY A 98 15.27 20.72 5.43
CA GLY A 98 14.28 20.33 6.44
C GLY A 98 12.87 20.76 6.06
N ALA A 99 12.71 22.03 5.64
CA ALA A 99 11.43 22.51 5.13
C ALA A 99 11.00 21.76 3.86
N THR A 100 11.97 21.40 3.00
CA THR A 100 11.70 20.70 1.75
C THR A 100 11.04 19.33 1.95
N ILE A 101 11.39 18.59 3.00
CA ILE A 101 10.75 17.30 3.30
C ILE A 101 9.28 17.48 3.68
N LYS A 102 8.98 18.50 4.49
CA LYS A 102 7.60 18.83 4.87
C LYS A 102 6.78 19.27 3.67
N ASP A 103 7.38 20.07 2.79
CA ASP A 103 6.78 20.48 1.53
C ASP A 103 6.52 19.26 0.61
N ALA A 104 7.46 18.32 0.55
CA ALA A 104 7.33 17.09 -0.24
C ALA A 104 6.20 16.18 0.27
N ASP A 105 6.13 15.93 1.59
CA ASP A 105 5.06 15.16 2.23
C ASP A 105 3.69 15.81 1.98
N THR A 106 3.60 17.13 2.22
CA THR A 106 2.39 17.92 1.97
C THR A 106 1.94 17.82 0.51
N LEU A 107 2.89 17.88 -0.43
CA LEU A 107 2.58 17.78 -1.85
C LEU A 107 2.09 16.39 -2.24
N VAL A 108 2.69 15.32 -1.71
CA VAL A 108 2.20 13.95 -1.90
C VAL A 108 0.77 13.81 -1.37
N GLN A 109 0.48 14.30 -0.17
CA GLN A 109 -0.87 14.26 0.41
C GLN A 109 -1.89 15.03 -0.45
N LYS A 110 -1.54 16.21 -0.98
CA LYS A 110 -2.40 16.97 -1.90
C LYS A 110 -2.71 16.19 -3.19
N VAL A 111 -1.73 15.49 -3.73
CA VAL A 111 -1.92 14.65 -4.92
C VAL A 111 -2.84 13.47 -4.59
N MET A 112 -2.63 12.81 -3.45
CA MET A 112 -3.47 11.71 -2.98
C MET A 112 -4.92 12.15 -2.81
N ASP A 113 -5.15 13.29 -2.15
CA ASP A 113 -6.48 13.89 -2.01
C ASP A 113 -7.11 14.23 -3.36
N ALA A 114 -6.33 14.82 -4.28
CA ALA A 114 -6.80 15.13 -5.63
C ALA A 114 -7.19 13.86 -6.42
N ARG A 115 -6.54 12.72 -6.16
CA ARG A 115 -6.90 11.41 -6.72
C ARG A 115 -8.07 10.76 -5.99
N GLY A 116 -8.49 11.24 -4.83
CA GLY A 116 -9.63 10.71 -4.07
C GLY A 116 -9.26 9.75 -2.94
N TYR A 117 -7.99 9.68 -2.54
CA TYR A 117 -7.60 9.03 -1.29
C TYR A 117 -7.93 9.93 -0.10
N PRO A 118 -8.50 9.41 0.99
CA PRO A 118 -8.83 10.22 2.16
C PRO A 118 -7.54 10.69 2.87
N ILE A 119 -7.58 11.90 3.42
CA ILE A 119 -6.55 12.41 4.32
C ILE A 119 -6.81 11.82 5.71
N THR A 120 -6.05 10.79 6.07
CA THR A 120 -6.11 10.09 7.37
C THR A 120 -4.76 10.16 8.06
N ASP A 121 -4.59 9.41 9.16
CA ASP A 121 -3.25 9.14 9.66
C ASP A 121 -2.39 8.43 8.61
N PHE A 122 -1.08 8.58 8.76
CA PHE A 122 -0.08 8.06 7.82
C PHE A 122 -0.21 6.55 7.62
N ASP A 123 -0.40 5.78 8.69
CA ASP A 123 -0.44 4.32 8.60
C ASP A 123 -1.63 3.85 7.79
N GLN A 124 -2.80 4.45 8.01
CA GLN A 124 -4.00 4.18 7.23
C GLN A 124 -3.84 4.63 5.78
N GLN A 125 -3.24 5.79 5.51
CA GLN A 125 -3.01 6.31 4.17
C GLN A 125 -2.04 5.42 3.38
N ALA A 126 -0.93 5.01 4.00
CA ALA A 126 0.03 4.06 3.45
C ALA A 126 -0.59 2.66 3.26
N ALA A 127 -1.51 2.25 4.14
CA ALA A 127 -2.23 0.99 3.95
C ALA A 127 -3.17 1.04 2.73
N ASP A 128 -3.91 2.13 2.54
CA ASP A 128 -4.84 2.24 1.41
C ASP A 128 -4.09 2.42 0.08
N ILE A 129 -3.01 3.22 0.05
CA ILE A 129 -2.20 3.38 -1.16
C ILE A 129 -1.50 2.10 -1.61
N SER A 130 -1.18 1.20 -0.66
CA SER A 130 -0.52 -0.08 -0.94
C SER A 130 -1.33 -1.02 -1.82
N VAL A 131 -2.64 -0.78 -1.97
CA VAL A 131 -3.54 -1.57 -2.81
C VAL A 131 -3.26 -1.33 -4.29
N ASP A 132 -3.10 -0.06 -4.68
CA ASP A 132 -2.94 0.35 -6.08
C ASP A 132 -1.47 0.61 -6.44
N HIS A 133 -0.64 0.93 -5.44
CA HIS A 133 0.76 1.33 -5.59
C HIS A 133 1.71 0.55 -4.63
N PRO A 134 1.67 -0.81 -4.68
CA PRO A 134 2.44 -1.68 -3.78
C PRO A 134 3.96 -1.52 -3.92
N GLU A 135 4.46 -1.16 -5.11
CA GLU A 135 5.89 -1.03 -5.39
C GLU A 135 6.52 0.25 -4.81
N VAL A 136 5.72 1.31 -4.61
CA VAL A 136 6.21 2.60 -4.09
C VAL A 136 5.81 2.86 -2.63
N VAL A 137 4.92 2.06 -2.02
CA VAL A 137 4.53 2.26 -0.61
C VAL A 137 5.70 2.13 0.36
N SER A 138 6.67 1.25 0.06
CA SER A 138 7.90 1.10 0.86
C SER A 138 8.72 2.39 0.88
N ASN A 139 8.81 3.10 -0.26
CA ASN A 139 9.43 4.42 -0.35
C ASN A 139 8.67 5.41 0.51
N TYR A 140 7.33 5.44 0.44
CA TYR A 140 6.52 6.35 1.24
C TYR A 140 6.74 6.16 2.75
N ARG A 141 6.76 4.90 3.21
CA ARG A 141 7.10 4.55 4.61
C ARG A 141 8.50 4.99 5.00
N ALA A 142 9.51 4.74 4.16
CA ALA A 142 10.88 5.16 4.42
C ALA A 142 11.02 6.69 4.51
N ALA A 143 10.37 7.43 3.60
CA ALA A 143 10.37 8.89 3.59
C ALA A 143 9.76 9.47 4.87
N HIS A 144 8.63 8.90 5.31
CA HIS A 144 7.93 9.34 6.51
C HIS A 144 8.73 9.04 7.79
N THR A 145 9.37 7.87 7.88
CA THR A 145 10.27 7.56 9.00
C THR A 145 11.38 8.59 9.12
N ILE A 146 12.05 8.93 8.01
CA ILE A 146 13.12 9.94 8.01
C ILE A 146 12.57 11.33 8.40
N ALA A 147 11.36 11.68 7.93
CA ALA A 147 10.72 12.94 8.28
C ALA A 147 10.47 13.03 9.80
N LEU A 148 9.93 11.97 10.41
CA LEU A 148 9.70 11.88 11.86
C LEU A 148 11.01 11.92 12.66
N GLU A 149 12.05 11.22 12.21
CA GLU A 149 13.38 11.27 12.82
C GLU A 149 13.99 12.68 12.75
N HIS A 150 13.82 13.37 11.63
CA HIS A 150 14.28 14.75 11.48
C HIS A 150 13.58 15.70 12.46
N GLU A 151 12.28 15.55 12.65
CA GLU A 151 11.52 16.37 13.60
C GLU A 151 11.91 16.15 15.06
N ARG A 152 12.38 14.94 15.41
CA ARG A 152 12.77 14.58 16.78
C ARG A 152 14.22 14.92 17.09
N ASP A 153 15.14 14.46 16.24
CA ASP A 153 16.57 14.35 16.57
C ASP A 153 17.49 15.01 15.54
N GLY A 154 16.94 15.58 14.45
CA GLY A 154 17.71 16.26 13.42
C GLY A 154 18.52 15.31 12.54
N ALA A 155 17.84 14.51 11.72
CA ALA A 155 18.46 13.63 10.74
C ALA A 155 19.41 14.39 9.79
N GLY A 156 20.53 13.74 9.44
CA GLY A 156 21.56 14.33 8.59
C GLY A 156 21.08 14.62 7.16
N THR A 157 21.68 15.61 6.51
CA THR A 157 21.27 16.10 5.18
C THR A 157 21.20 15.01 4.10
N GLU A 158 22.02 13.96 4.19
CA GLU A 158 21.93 12.84 3.25
C GLU A 158 20.67 11.98 3.46
N SER A 159 20.28 11.71 4.70
CA SER A 159 18.98 11.09 4.98
C SER A 159 17.85 11.95 4.43
N LEU A 160 17.96 13.28 4.58
CA LEU A 160 16.95 14.19 4.05
C LEU A 160 16.85 14.13 2.52
N ARG A 161 17.99 13.99 1.84
CA ARG A 161 18.04 13.77 0.39
C ARG A 161 17.31 12.47 0.01
N GLN A 162 17.56 11.38 0.74
CA GLN A 162 16.91 10.09 0.50
C GLN A 162 15.39 10.19 0.72
N ALA A 163 14.92 10.90 1.75
CA ALA A 163 13.49 11.12 1.98
C ALA A 163 12.80 11.80 0.79
N VAL A 164 13.43 12.84 0.20
CA VAL A 164 12.90 13.51 -0.99
C VAL A 164 12.86 12.58 -2.21
N ILE A 165 13.88 11.72 -2.38
CA ILE A 165 13.90 10.70 -3.44
C ILE A 165 12.75 9.71 -3.26
N HIS A 166 12.52 9.24 -2.04
CA HIS A 166 11.46 8.32 -1.72
C HIS A 166 10.06 8.94 -1.93
N TYR A 167 9.83 10.18 -1.49
CA TYR A 167 8.60 10.90 -1.82
C TYR A 167 8.44 11.09 -3.34
N ARG A 168 9.53 11.33 -4.08
CA ARG A 168 9.48 11.47 -5.54
C ARG A 168 8.99 10.21 -6.24
N ALA A 169 9.41 9.05 -5.76
CA ALA A 169 9.01 7.77 -6.33
C ALA A 169 7.48 7.64 -6.27
N LEU A 170 6.89 7.84 -5.09
CA LEU A 170 5.45 7.81 -4.94
C LEU A 170 4.76 8.93 -5.73
N PHE A 171 5.27 10.16 -5.65
CA PHE A 171 4.70 11.29 -6.36
C PHE A 171 4.62 11.06 -7.88
N SER A 172 5.67 10.49 -8.48
CA SER A 172 5.73 10.24 -9.92
C SER A 172 4.71 9.18 -10.35
N GLU A 173 4.51 8.16 -9.53
CA GLU A 173 3.50 7.13 -9.71
C GLU A 173 2.09 7.74 -9.66
N LEU A 174 1.81 8.54 -8.63
CA LEU A 174 0.52 9.21 -8.46
C LEU A 174 0.22 10.22 -9.57
N LEU A 175 1.23 10.81 -10.20
CA LEU A 175 1.03 11.69 -11.35
C LEU A 175 0.78 10.93 -12.66
N GLY A 176 0.83 9.60 -12.67
CA GLY A 176 0.68 8.78 -13.88
C GLY A 176 1.85 8.94 -14.85
N ARG A 177 3.01 9.43 -14.35
CA ARG A 177 4.24 9.61 -15.16
C ARG A 177 5.16 8.38 -15.12
N SER A 178 4.85 7.40 -14.28
CA SER A 178 5.38 6.05 -14.38
C SER A 178 4.50 5.26 -15.35
N ALA A 179 4.92 5.23 -16.61
CA ALA A 179 4.49 4.19 -17.51
C ALA A 179 5.05 2.85 -16.99
N VAL A 180 4.23 2.05 -16.32
CA VAL A 180 4.33 0.60 -16.49
C VAL A 180 3.25 0.21 -17.48
N ALA A 181 3.65 0.26 -18.74
CA ALA A 181 3.17 -0.72 -19.69
C ALA A 181 3.49 -2.10 -19.11
N ARG A 182 2.46 -2.83 -18.68
CA ARG A 182 2.38 -4.27 -18.88
C ARG A 182 0.94 -4.77 -18.81
#